data_AF-A0A7W7RWT8-F1
#
_entry.id   AF-A0A7W7RWT8-F1
#
_cell.length_a   1.000
_cell.length_b   1.000
_cell.length_c   1.000
_cell.angle_alpha   90.00
_cell.angle_beta   90.00
_cell.angle_gamma   90.00
#
_symmetry.space_group_name_H-M   'P 1'
#
loop_
_entity.id
_entity.type
_entity.pdbx_description
1 polymer ?
#
loop_
_entity_poly.entity_id
_entity_poly.type
_entity_poly.pdbx_seq_one_letter_code
_entity_poly.pdbx_strand_id
1 'polypeptide(L)'
;MSNSSDRLHRRAARLQADAEKARAAELAEKARVAEQARVAQLAEQARAAEQARVVQARWSMMGREREWNTAGQVKADQAKVDAKFFDRLWKELTPAHRKVLKGLTYAGLVVGIPMVGYAVWHVGDPINYFDGRNTWNEMLSDLKDSAWDVWITYFSEVSPYWMGHASETVQRYLRFELIGMFDELGRIAVEISTTMSSLAWDITDYNISLVDLMTVFGPTLMIIMPFAGTLPGRAVLVAACFAFLKFLWGLIKELISKMKALDGKLQALNHKMNELQGLFNVGDNKLHLKPVGSDVNFWVPLSKETQ
;
A
#
# COMPACT_ATOMS: atom_id res chain seq x y z
N MET A 1 25.69 70.35 76.26
CA MET A 1 26.24 69.91 74.95
C MET A 1 26.24 68.37 74.83
N SER A 2 25.07 67.71 74.90
CA SER A 2 24.97 66.23 74.86
C SER A 2 23.81 65.75 73.97
N ASN A 3 23.83 66.14 72.69
CA ASN A 3 22.76 65.75 71.75
C ASN A 3 23.25 65.56 70.29
N SER A 4 24.57 65.54 70.09
CA SER A 4 25.22 65.43 68.77
C SER A 4 25.89 64.06 68.57
N SER A 5 26.59 63.55 69.59
CA SER A 5 27.22 62.20 69.56
C SER A 5 26.19 61.08 69.35
N ASP A 6 25.05 61.19 70.02
CA ASP A 6 23.98 60.19 69.99
C ASP A 6 23.21 60.13 68.64
N ARG A 7 23.28 61.21 67.85
CA ARG A 7 22.78 61.27 66.47
C ARG A 7 23.77 60.68 65.47
N LEU A 8 25.07 60.82 65.72
CA LEU A 8 26.13 60.24 64.88
C LEU A 8 26.19 58.71 65.02
N HIS A 9 26.05 58.17 66.23
CA HIS A 9 25.98 56.73 66.44
C HIS A 9 24.74 56.09 65.80
N ARG A 10 23.57 56.74 65.89
CA ARG A 10 22.35 56.28 65.20
C ARG A 10 22.45 56.36 63.68
N ARG A 11 23.18 57.34 63.15
CA ARG A 11 23.44 57.46 61.70
C ARG A 11 24.44 56.41 61.20
N ALA A 12 25.49 56.13 61.97
CA ALA A 12 26.47 55.08 61.66
C ALA A 12 25.82 53.69 61.68
N ALA A 13 24.96 53.39 62.67
CA ALA A 13 24.23 52.14 62.74
C ALA A 13 23.25 51.94 61.56
N ARG A 14 22.59 53.01 61.10
CA ARG A 14 21.74 52.97 59.90
C ARG A 14 22.54 52.70 58.64
N LEU A 15 23.68 53.38 58.47
CA LEU A 15 24.57 53.17 57.32
C LEU A 15 25.15 51.75 57.28
N GLN A 16 25.47 51.16 58.43
CA GLN A 16 25.88 49.75 58.52
C GLN A 16 24.75 48.79 58.15
N ALA A 17 23.55 49.01 58.67
CA ALA A 17 22.38 48.20 58.33
C ALA A 17 22.00 48.30 56.84
N ASP A 18 22.14 49.48 56.23
CA ASP A 18 21.89 49.69 54.80
C ASP A 18 22.98 49.02 53.93
N ALA A 19 24.25 49.05 54.37
CA ALA A 19 25.35 48.35 53.69
C ALA A 19 25.21 46.82 53.76
N GLU A 20 24.74 46.27 54.88
CA GLU A 20 24.46 44.84 55.02
C GLU A 20 23.28 44.39 54.15
N LYS A 21 22.21 45.20 54.09
CA LYS A 21 21.08 44.97 53.18
C LYS A 21 21.50 45.00 51.72
N ALA A 22 22.37 45.93 51.32
CA ALA A 22 22.88 46.01 49.95
C ALA A 22 23.69 44.76 49.56
N ARG A 23 24.55 44.27 50.48
CA ARG A 23 25.31 43.02 50.27
C ARG A 23 24.40 41.79 50.19
N ALA A 24 23.37 41.72 51.02
CA ALA A 24 22.39 40.64 50.99
C ALA A 24 21.57 40.64 49.69
N ALA A 25 21.20 41.82 49.17
CA ALA A 25 20.50 41.97 47.90
C ALA A 25 21.38 41.52 46.71
N GLU A 26 22.66 41.91 46.69
CA GLU A 26 23.60 41.51 45.64
C GLU A 26 23.84 39.98 45.62
N LEU A 27 23.92 39.35 46.80
CA LEU A 27 24.02 37.89 46.91
C LEU A 27 22.75 37.18 46.44
N ALA A 28 21.58 37.70 46.77
CA ALA A 28 20.29 37.14 46.33
C ALA A 28 20.12 37.23 44.80
N GLU A 29 20.59 38.32 44.19
CA GLU A 29 20.54 38.50 42.74
C GLU A 29 21.51 37.58 42.01
N LYS A 30 22.74 37.45 42.50
CA LYS A 30 23.71 36.44 41.98
C LYS A 30 23.16 35.02 42.08
N ALA A 31 22.48 34.67 43.17
CA ALA A 31 21.84 33.36 43.34
C ALA A 31 20.70 33.14 42.33
N ARG A 32 19.88 34.16 42.04
CA ARG A 32 18.84 34.08 40.99
C ARG A 32 19.41 33.86 39.60
N VAL A 33 20.47 34.59 39.23
CA VAL A 33 21.13 34.45 37.92
C VAL A 33 21.76 33.07 37.77
N ALA A 34 22.40 32.56 38.82
CA ALA A 34 22.96 31.21 38.82
C ALA A 34 21.89 30.12 38.64
N GLU A 35 20.74 30.25 39.32
CA GLU A 35 19.64 29.28 39.16
C GLU A 35 19.00 29.37 37.77
N GLN A 36 18.82 30.58 37.22
CA GLN A 36 18.34 30.76 35.84
C GLN A 36 19.28 30.13 34.81
N ALA A 37 20.60 30.27 34.97
CA ALA A 37 21.59 29.63 34.11
C ALA A 37 21.50 28.10 34.19
N ARG A 38 21.28 27.55 35.39
CA ARG A 38 21.11 26.10 35.60
C ARG A 38 19.84 25.56 34.94
N VAL A 39 18.74 26.29 35.05
CA VAL A 39 17.46 25.94 34.39
C VAL A 39 17.59 26.02 32.86
N ALA A 40 18.29 27.02 32.32
CA ALA A 40 18.53 27.14 30.88
C ALA A 40 19.36 25.96 30.34
N GLN A 41 20.41 25.54 31.05
CA GLN A 41 21.21 24.37 30.68
C GLN A 41 20.38 23.07 30.71
N LEU A 42 19.53 22.89 31.72
CA LEU A 42 18.64 21.73 31.79
C LEU A 42 17.61 21.72 30.64
N ALA A 43 17.09 22.88 30.26
CA ALA A 43 16.17 23.01 29.13
C ALA A 43 16.85 22.68 27.78
N GLU A 44 18.10 23.10 27.57
CA GLU A 44 18.87 22.73 26.38
C GLU A 44 19.18 21.23 26.33
N GLN A 45 19.58 20.64 27.46
CA GLN A 45 19.80 19.19 27.54
C GLN A 45 18.52 18.39 27.27
N ALA A 46 17.38 18.85 27.77
CA ALA A 46 16.08 18.22 27.49
C ALA A 46 15.73 18.29 26.00
N ARG A 47 15.95 19.44 25.34
CA ARG A 47 15.72 19.58 23.88
C ARG A 47 16.64 18.68 23.06
N ALA A 48 17.92 18.56 23.44
CA ALA A 48 18.86 17.68 22.78
C ALA A 48 18.47 16.20 22.93
N ALA A 49 18.00 15.80 24.12
CA ALA A 49 17.51 14.44 24.37
C ALA A 49 16.22 14.12 23.57
N GLU A 50 15.31 15.10 23.45
CA GLU A 50 14.10 14.99 22.61
C GLU A 50 14.47 14.76 21.14
N GLN A 51 15.39 15.58 20.60
CA GLN A 51 15.87 15.44 19.22
C GLN A 51 16.54 14.09 18.96
N ALA A 52 17.36 13.61 19.90
CA ALA A 52 17.99 12.29 19.80
C ALA A 52 16.94 11.16 19.75
N ARG A 53 15.86 11.25 20.54
CA ARG A 53 14.75 10.29 20.51
C ARG A 53 14.01 10.32 19.17
N VAL A 54 13.73 11.51 18.63
CA VAL A 54 13.05 11.66 17.32
C VAL A 54 13.91 11.06 16.21
N VAL A 55 15.22 11.32 16.21
CA VAL A 55 16.16 10.74 15.25
C VAL A 55 16.20 9.22 15.38
N GLN A 56 16.33 8.69 16.60
CA GLN A 56 16.34 7.24 16.83
C GLN A 56 15.02 6.57 16.41
N ALA A 57 13.88 7.20 16.68
CA ALA A 57 12.57 6.74 16.21
C ALA A 57 12.52 6.68 14.68
N ARG A 58 13.01 7.72 13.98
CA ARG A 58 13.11 7.76 12.52
C ARG A 58 13.97 6.63 11.96
N TRP A 59 15.15 6.39 12.54
CA TRP A 59 16.01 5.26 12.15
C TRP A 59 15.34 3.90 12.34
N SER A 60 14.64 3.71 13.46
CA SER A 60 13.92 2.46 13.74
C SER A 60 12.73 2.22 12.79
N MET A 61 12.11 3.28 12.27
CA MET A 61 11.04 3.16 11.28
C MET A 61 11.59 2.81 9.90
N MET A 62 12.65 3.49 9.44
CA MET A 62 13.32 3.14 8.18
C MET A 62 13.86 1.70 8.19
N GLY A 63 14.35 1.20 9.33
CA GLY A 63 14.78 -0.19 9.48
C GLY A 63 13.62 -1.17 9.31
N ARG A 64 12.49 -0.92 10.01
CA ARG A 64 11.27 -1.76 9.89
C ARG A 64 10.67 -1.74 8.50
N GLU A 65 10.74 -0.61 7.79
CA GLU A 65 10.28 -0.46 6.41
C GLU A 65 11.13 -1.28 5.43
N ARG A 66 12.46 -1.26 5.60
CA ARG A 66 13.35 -2.15 4.83
C ARG A 66 13.08 -3.62 5.13
N GLU A 67 12.87 -3.98 6.38
CA GLU A 67 12.52 -5.35 6.76
C GLU A 67 11.16 -5.77 6.19
N TRP A 68 10.16 -4.90 6.18
CA TRP A 68 8.86 -5.13 5.57
C TRP A 68 8.94 -5.26 4.04
N ASN A 69 9.71 -4.40 3.38
CA ASN A 69 9.91 -4.43 1.94
C ASN A 69 10.71 -5.68 1.53
N THR A 70 11.73 -6.05 2.31
CA THR A 70 12.54 -7.26 2.06
C THR A 70 11.73 -8.52 2.35
N ALA A 71 10.99 -8.58 3.46
CA ALA A 71 10.12 -9.72 3.77
C ALA A 71 8.93 -9.83 2.79
N GLY A 72 8.42 -8.70 2.29
CA GLY A 72 7.42 -8.62 1.24
C GLY A 72 7.95 -9.12 -0.11
N GLN A 73 9.15 -8.68 -0.50
CA GLN A 73 9.83 -9.14 -1.72
C GLN A 73 10.21 -10.62 -1.63
N VAL A 74 10.77 -11.09 -0.52
CA VAL A 74 11.12 -12.51 -0.33
C VAL A 74 9.87 -13.40 -0.35
N LYS A 75 8.74 -12.96 0.21
CA LYS A 75 7.45 -13.67 0.07
C LYS A 75 6.85 -13.59 -1.33
N ALA A 76 7.06 -12.48 -2.05
CA ALA A 76 6.62 -12.34 -3.43
C ALA A 76 7.44 -13.22 -4.39
N ASP A 77 8.75 -13.32 -4.16
CA ASP A 77 9.66 -14.14 -4.97
C ASP A 77 9.54 -15.64 -4.67
N GLN A 78 9.18 -16.03 -3.44
CA GLN A 78 8.85 -17.43 -3.11
C GLN A 78 7.52 -17.91 -3.72
N ALA A 79 6.67 -17.00 -4.23
CA ALA A 79 5.38 -17.32 -4.84
C ALA A 79 5.36 -17.17 -6.37
N LYS A 80 6.48 -16.79 -7.01
CA LYS A 80 6.51 -16.60 -8.47
C LYS A 80 6.60 -17.94 -9.18
N VAL A 81 5.67 -18.14 -10.10
CA VAL A 81 5.79 -19.14 -11.16
C VAL A 81 7.08 -18.85 -11.94
N ASP A 82 7.90 -19.88 -12.18
CA ASP A 82 9.18 -19.74 -12.91
C ASP A 82 8.99 -18.96 -14.22
N ALA A 83 9.88 -18.02 -14.53
CA ALA A 83 9.86 -17.21 -15.75
C ALA A 83 9.78 -18.05 -17.04
N LYS A 84 10.29 -19.30 -17.02
CA LYS A 84 10.22 -20.23 -18.15
C LYS A 84 9.04 -21.20 -18.10
N PHE A 85 8.15 -21.06 -17.13
CA PHE A 85 7.00 -21.93 -16.95
C PHE A 85 6.12 -21.96 -18.21
N PHE A 86 5.74 -20.80 -18.72
CA PHE A 86 4.84 -20.70 -19.86
C PHE A 86 5.44 -21.29 -21.13
N ASP A 87 6.73 -21.07 -21.36
CA ASP A 87 7.47 -21.67 -22.48
C ASP A 87 7.49 -23.20 -22.38
N ARG A 88 7.75 -23.76 -21.19
CA ARG A 88 7.73 -25.21 -20.97
C ARG A 88 6.34 -25.79 -21.16
N LEU A 89 5.32 -25.11 -20.65
CA LEU A 89 3.92 -25.49 -20.80
C LEU A 89 3.54 -25.56 -22.28
N TRP A 90 3.84 -24.53 -23.07
CA TRP A 90 3.54 -24.52 -24.50
C TRP A 90 4.29 -25.60 -25.26
N LYS A 91 5.53 -25.90 -24.86
CA LYS A 91 6.34 -26.98 -25.45
C LYS A 91 5.69 -28.35 -25.27
N GLU A 92 5.05 -28.59 -24.12
CA GLU A 92 4.30 -29.84 -23.86
C GLU A 92 2.89 -29.83 -24.48
N LEU A 93 2.19 -28.69 -24.43
CA LEU A 93 0.83 -28.55 -24.92
C LEU A 93 0.74 -28.64 -26.45
N THR A 94 1.71 -28.09 -27.18
CA THR A 94 1.72 -28.04 -28.65
C THR A 94 1.66 -29.44 -29.30
N PRO A 95 2.52 -30.40 -28.97
CA PRO A 95 2.42 -31.74 -29.53
C PRO A 95 1.19 -32.50 -28.99
N ALA A 96 0.80 -32.28 -27.73
CA ALA A 96 -0.32 -32.98 -27.11
C ALA A 96 -1.66 -32.62 -27.75
N HIS A 97 -1.96 -31.32 -27.92
CA HIS A 97 -3.24 -30.90 -28.53
C HIS A 97 -3.37 -31.40 -29.97
N ARG A 98 -2.27 -31.44 -30.74
CA ARG A 98 -2.29 -31.97 -32.12
C ARG A 98 -2.69 -33.45 -32.16
N LYS A 99 -2.22 -34.25 -31.20
CA LYS A 99 -2.60 -35.67 -31.08
C LYS A 99 -4.09 -35.80 -30.76
N VAL A 100 -4.60 -35.00 -29.83
CA VAL A 100 -6.02 -34.97 -29.46
C VAL A 100 -6.90 -34.55 -30.65
N LEU A 101 -6.54 -33.48 -31.37
CA LEU A 101 -7.27 -33.02 -32.54
C LEU A 101 -7.32 -34.06 -33.65
N LYS A 102 -6.22 -34.80 -33.87
CA LYS A 102 -6.22 -35.95 -34.79
C LYS A 102 -7.21 -37.01 -34.29
N GLY A 103 -7.11 -37.43 -33.03
CA GLY A 103 -8.03 -38.41 -32.43
C GLY A 103 -9.51 -38.03 -32.62
N LEU A 104 -9.88 -36.77 -32.34
CA LEU A 104 -11.22 -36.25 -32.53
C LEU A 104 -11.67 -36.27 -33.99
N THR A 105 -10.79 -35.87 -34.92
CA THR A 105 -11.05 -35.93 -36.36
C THR A 105 -11.32 -37.37 -36.81
N TYR A 106 -10.49 -38.32 -36.40
CA TYR A 106 -10.67 -39.74 -36.73
C TYR A 106 -11.93 -40.36 -36.08
N ALA A 107 -12.33 -39.87 -34.91
CA ALA A 107 -13.59 -40.24 -34.26
C ALA A 107 -14.83 -39.66 -34.96
N GLY A 108 -14.65 -38.68 -35.86
CA GLY A 108 -15.76 -37.94 -36.48
C GLY A 108 -16.42 -36.90 -35.57
N LEU A 109 -15.76 -36.52 -34.47
CA LEU A 109 -16.30 -35.59 -33.47
C LEU A 109 -15.90 -34.14 -33.78
N VAL A 110 -16.44 -33.61 -34.88
CA VAL A 110 -16.11 -32.27 -35.39
C VAL A 110 -16.41 -31.17 -34.37
N VAL A 111 -17.44 -31.33 -33.53
CA VAL A 111 -17.79 -30.37 -32.46
C VAL A 111 -16.72 -30.27 -31.37
N GLY A 112 -15.90 -31.32 -31.18
CA GLY A 112 -14.83 -31.31 -30.19
C GLY A 112 -13.63 -30.45 -30.58
N ILE A 113 -13.38 -30.27 -31.88
CA ILE A 113 -12.26 -29.49 -32.42
C ILE A 113 -12.31 -28.02 -31.97
N PRO A 114 -13.40 -27.26 -32.16
CA PRO A 114 -13.48 -25.88 -31.70
C PRO A 114 -13.40 -25.77 -30.18
N MET A 115 -13.86 -26.77 -29.41
CA MET A 115 -13.74 -26.76 -27.95
C MET A 115 -12.28 -26.87 -27.49
N VAL A 116 -11.49 -27.75 -28.13
CA VAL A 116 -10.03 -27.82 -27.89
C VAL A 116 -9.35 -26.52 -28.30
N GLY A 117 -9.72 -25.95 -29.45
CA GLY A 117 -9.20 -24.67 -29.90
C GLY A 117 -9.48 -23.53 -28.92
N TYR A 118 -10.72 -23.45 -28.42
CA TYR A 118 -11.12 -22.49 -27.39
C TYR A 118 -10.30 -22.66 -26.11
N ALA A 119 -10.14 -23.89 -25.61
CA ALA A 119 -9.40 -24.15 -24.38
C ALA A 119 -7.92 -23.74 -24.50
N VAL A 120 -7.29 -24.06 -25.63
CA VAL A 120 -5.88 -23.70 -25.91
C VAL A 120 -5.71 -22.19 -26.10
N TRP A 121 -6.68 -21.52 -26.72
CA TRP A 121 -6.64 -20.07 -26.90
C TRP A 121 -6.75 -19.29 -25.57
N HIS A 122 -7.40 -19.88 -24.56
CA HIS A 122 -7.52 -19.29 -23.22
C HIS A 122 -6.37 -19.66 -22.28
N VAL A 123 -5.30 -20.30 -22.77
CA VAL A 123 -4.08 -20.49 -21.99
C VAL A 123 -3.41 -19.14 -21.79
N GLY A 124 -3.46 -18.63 -20.56
CA GLY A 124 -2.92 -17.33 -20.19
C GLY A 124 -1.56 -17.46 -19.51
N ASP A 125 -0.69 -16.47 -19.69
CA ASP A 125 0.55 -16.39 -18.92
C ASP A 125 0.26 -15.83 -17.51
N PRO A 126 0.46 -16.62 -16.43
CA PRO A 126 0.21 -16.15 -15.06
C PRO A 126 1.17 -15.03 -14.63
N ILE A 127 2.34 -14.89 -15.28
CA ILE A 127 3.34 -13.87 -14.94
C ILE A 127 2.77 -12.47 -15.11
N ASN A 128 1.99 -12.22 -16.17
CA ASN A 128 1.35 -10.92 -16.40
C ASN A 128 0.46 -10.47 -15.23
N TYR A 129 -0.17 -11.42 -14.54
CA TYR A 129 -1.03 -11.14 -13.38
C TYR A 129 -0.22 -10.92 -12.10
N PHE A 130 0.89 -11.64 -11.94
CA PHE A 130 1.85 -11.37 -10.85
C PHE A 130 2.55 -10.03 -11.02
N ASP A 131 2.87 -9.62 -12.25
CA ASP A 131 3.45 -8.33 -12.55
C ASP A 131 2.46 -7.20 -12.28
N GLY A 132 1.21 -7.34 -12.73
CA GLY A 132 0.13 -6.41 -12.38
C GLY A 132 -0.04 -6.27 -10.87
N ARG A 133 -0.02 -7.38 -10.12
CA ARG A 133 -0.04 -7.37 -8.65
C ARG A 133 1.13 -6.55 -8.08
N ASN A 134 2.35 -6.71 -8.61
CA ASN A 134 3.51 -5.97 -8.14
C ASN A 134 3.34 -4.47 -8.38
N THR A 135 2.85 -4.06 -9.54
CA THR A 135 2.51 -2.65 -9.82
C THR A 135 1.50 -2.11 -8.82
N TRP A 136 0.48 -2.87 -8.43
CA TRP A 136 -0.45 -2.46 -7.37
C TRP A 136 0.19 -2.33 -5.99
N ASN A 137 1.15 -3.19 -5.66
CA ASN A 137 1.90 -3.08 -4.41
C ASN A 137 2.84 -1.88 -4.40
N GLU A 138 3.46 -1.56 -5.53
CA GLU A 138 4.28 -0.35 -5.72
C GLU A 138 3.42 0.91 -5.56
N MET A 139 2.29 0.99 -6.28
CA MET A 139 1.34 2.11 -6.12
C MET A 139 0.82 2.23 -4.68
N LEU A 140 0.60 1.12 -3.98
CA LEU A 140 0.22 1.14 -2.56
C LEU A 140 1.34 1.71 -1.67
N SER A 141 2.60 1.40 -1.96
CA SER A 141 3.75 1.97 -1.25
C SER A 141 3.80 3.48 -1.48
N ASP A 142 3.77 3.91 -2.74
CA ASP A 142 3.82 5.32 -3.12
C ASP A 142 2.66 6.12 -2.52
N LEU A 143 1.46 5.52 -2.45
CA LEU A 143 0.30 6.12 -1.82
C LEU A 143 0.52 6.38 -0.32
N LYS A 144 1.08 5.40 0.40
CA LYS A 144 1.38 5.54 1.83
C LYS A 144 2.45 6.60 2.07
N ASP A 145 3.48 6.61 1.23
CA ASP A 145 4.57 7.60 1.32
C ASP A 145 4.02 9.00 1.07
N SER A 146 3.16 9.17 0.07
CA SER A 146 2.49 10.44 -0.23
C SER A 146 1.60 10.91 0.93
N ALA A 147 0.82 10.01 1.53
CA ALA A 147 -0.02 10.34 2.68
C ALA A 147 0.82 10.79 3.89
N TRP A 148 1.94 10.11 4.14
CA TRP A 148 2.88 10.48 5.19
C TRP A 148 3.58 11.80 4.89
N ASP A 149 4.00 12.05 3.66
CA ASP A 149 4.68 13.28 3.27
C ASP A 149 3.77 14.51 3.44
N VAL A 150 2.50 14.40 3.03
CA VAL A 150 1.50 15.45 3.27
C VAL A 150 1.33 15.71 4.77
N TRP A 151 1.24 14.65 5.58
CA TRP A 151 1.12 14.79 7.03
C TRP A 151 2.34 15.47 7.65
N ILE A 152 3.55 15.00 7.33
CA ILE A 152 4.80 15.54 7.87
C ILE A 152 4.94 17.00 7.44
N THR A 153 4.86 17.28 6.14
CA THR A 153 5.02 18.62 5.58
C THR A 153 4.05 19.61 6.22
N TYR A 154 2.78 19.24 6.39
CA TYR A 154 1.83 20.10 7.07
C TYR A 154 2.24 20.39 8.52
N PHE A 155 2.58 19.37 9.31
CA PHE A 155 2.88 19.57 10.72
C PHE A 155 4.25 20.21 10.98
N SER A 156 5.26 19.95 10.15
CA SER A 156 6.60 20.52 10.32
C SER A 156 6.80 21.87 9.67
N GLU A 157 6.16 22.13 8.52
CA GLU A 157 6.44 23.32 7.71
C GLU A 157 5.29 24.33 7.69
N VAL A 158 4.02 23.88 7.78
CA VAL A 158 2.86 24.78 7.68
C VAL A 158 2.31 25.15 9.05
N SER A 159 1.97 24.15 9.88
CA SER A 159 1.30 24.33 11.16
C SER A 159 2.00 25.29 12.15
N PRO A 160 3.35 25.39 12.21
CA PRO A 160 4.01 26.33 13.11
C PRO A 160 3.76 27.80 12.75
N TYR A 161 3.44 28.10 11.50
CA TYR A 161 3.19 29.46 11.00
C TYR A 161 1.70 29.75 10.81
N TRP A 162 0.83 28.78 11.09
CA TRP A 162 -0.61 28.86 10.88
C TRP A 162 -1.37 28.63 12.18
N MET A 163 -2.05 29.68 12.66
CA MET A 163 -2.76 29.69 13.93
C MET A 163 -4.24 30.07 13.76
N GLY A 164 -5.04 29.76 14.77
CA GLY A 164 -6.48 30.08 14.79
C GLY A 164 -7.37 29.03 14.13
N HIS A 165 -8.64 29.39 13.94
CA HIS A 165 -9.70 28.46 13.53
C HIS A 165 -9.45 27.79 12.16
N ALA A 166 -8.76 28.48 11.24
CA ALA A 166 -8.38 27.92 9.94
C ALA A 166 -7.39 26.74 10.09
N SER A 167 -6.37 26.89 10.93
CA SER A 167 -5.37 25.84 11.20
C SER A 167 -6.00 24.61 11.86
N GLU A 168 -6.93 24.80 12.80
CA GLU A 168 -7.69 23.71 13.43
C GLU A 168 -8.58 22.97 12.42
N THR A 169 -9.22 23.70 11.50
CA THR A 169 -10.07 23.13 10.44
C THR A 169 -9.25 22.28 9.47
N VAL A 170 -8.09 22.77 9.03
CA VAL A 170 -7.21 22.01 8.13
C VAL A 170 -6.59 20.80 8.84
N GLN A 171 -6.21 20.92 10.12
CA GLN A 171 -5.75 19.78 10.92
C GLN A 171 -6.81 18.68 11.02
N ARG A 172 -8.07 19.06 11.26
CA ARG A 172 -9.19 18.12 11.34
C ARG A 172 -9.42 17.43 10.01
N TYR A 173 -9.39 18.18 8.90
CA TYR A 173 -9.51 17.61 7.56
C TYR A 173 -8.39 16.62 7.25
N LEU A 174 -7.13 17.01 7.48
CA LEU A 174 -5.97 16.17 7.22
C LEU A 174 -6.04 14.85 8.01
N ARG A 175 -6.34 14.94 9.31
CA ARG A 175 -6.36 13.76 10.19
C ARG A 175 -7.54 12.84 9.94
N PHE A 176 -8.74 13.38 9.75
CA PHE A 176 -9.97 12.56 9.76
C PHE A 176 -10.56 12.32 8.38
N GLU A 177 -10.37 13.24 7.42
CA GLU A 177 -10.90 13.08 6.07
C GLU A 177 -9.79 12.57 5.13
N LEU A 178 -8.66 13.28 5.01
CA LEU A 178 -7.64 12.93 4.02
C LEU A 178 -6.92 11.60 4.34
N ILE A 179 -6.42 11.42 5.57
CA ILE A 179 -5.77 10.16 5.97
C ILE A 179 -6.78 9.00 5.90
N GLY A 180 -8.04 9.22 6.29
CA GLY A 180 -9.08 8.19 6.18
C GLY A 180 -9.32 7.74 4.73
N MET A 181 -9.31 8.67 3.77
CA MET A 181 -9.42 8.34 2.35
C MET A 181 -8.18 7.61 1.81
N PHE A 182 -6.97 7.99 2.24
CA PHE A 182 -5.74 7.27 1.89
C PHE A 182 -5.71 5.84 2.43
N ASP A 183 -6.18 5.61 3.66
CA ASP A 183 -6.30 4.27 4.25
C ASP A 183 -7.28 3.39 3.46
N GLU A 184 -8.41 3.93 3.03
CA GLU A 184 -9.40 3.17 2.25
C GLU A 184 -8.90 2.89 0.83
N LEU A 185 -8.22 3.83 0.18
CA LEU A 185 -7.50 3.58 -1.08
C LEU A 185 -6.45 2.47 -0.91
N GLY A 186 -5.72 2.49 0.21
CA GLY A 186 -4.75 1.46 0.55
C GLY A 186 -5.39 0.08 0.70
N ARG A 187 -6.56 0.01 1.35
CA ARG A 187 -7.34 -1.23 1.47
C ARG A 187 -7.81 -1.75 0.12
N ILE A 188 -8.31 -0.88 -0.76
CA ILE A 188 -8.71 -1.25 -2.13
C ILE A 188 -7.51 -1.81 -2.92
N ALA A 189 -6.35 -1.15 -2.86
CA ALA A 189 -5.15 -1.61 -3.56
C ALA A 189 -4.70 -3.01 -3.09
N VAL A 190 -4.79 -3.29 -1.78
CA VAL A 190 -4.53 -4.63 -1.21
C VAL A 190 -5.55 -5.66 -1.72
N GLU A 191 -6.83 -5.30 -1.77
CA GLU A 191 -7.90 -6.19 -2.28
C GLU A 191 -7.71 -6.49 -3.78
N ILE A 192 -7.31 -5.50 -4.59
CA ILE A 192 -6.97 -5.68 -6.02
C ILE A 192 -5.75 -6.60 -6.17
N SER A 193 -4.66 -6.32 -5.45
CA SER A 193 -3.44 -7.14 -5.45
C SER A 193 -3.73 -8.61 -5.08
N THR A 194 -4.53 -8.83 -4.05
CA THR A 194 -4.97 -10.17 -3.63
C THR A 194 -5.80 -10.87 -4.71
N THR A 195 -6.72 -10.13 -5.35
CA THR A 195 -7.57 -10.64 -6.42
C THR A 195 -6.74 -11.04 -7.65
N MET A 196 -5.75 -10.23 -8.03
CA MET A 196 -4.82 -10.55 -9.12
C MET A 196 -3.97 -11.79 -8.81
N SER A 197 -3.49 -11.91 -7.56
CA SER A 197 -2.75 -13.10 -7.14
C SER A 197 -3.62 -14.36 -7.21
N SER A 198 -4.89 -14.28 -6.81
CA SER A 198 -5.84 -15.40 -6.92
C SER A 198 -6.03 -15.81 -8.39
N LEU A 199 -6.24 -14.82 -9.27
CA LEU A 199 -6.41 -15.06 -10.70
C LEU A 199 -5.17 -15.72 -11.32
N ALA A 200 -3.96 -15.29 -10.94
CA ALA A 200 -2.72 -15.88 -11.43
C ALA A 200 -2.61 -17.38 -11.10
N TRP A 201 -2.99 -17.76 -9.87
CA TRP A 201 -3.02 -19.16 -9.46
C TRP A 201 -4.13 -19.95 -10.15
N ASP A 202 -5.33 -19.37 -10.27
CA ASP A 202 -6.44 -20.01 -10.97
C ASP A 202 -6.12 -20.30 -12.44
N ILE A 203 -5.40 -19.40 -13.12
CA ILE A 203 -4.91 -19.60 -14.49
C ILE A 203 -3.83 -20.68 -14.53
N THR A 204 -2.92 -20.68 -13.55
CA THR A 204 -1.88 -21.71 -13.45
C THR A 204 -2.49 -23.11 -13.29
N ASP A 205 -3.48 -23.26 -12.42
CA ASP A 205 -4.19 -24.53 -12.19
C ASP A 205 -4.93 -25.00 -13.45
N TYR A 206 -5.63 -24.08 -14.13
CA TYR A 206 -6.29 -24.37 -15.41
C TYR A 206 -5.29 -24.86 -16.46
N ASN A 207 -4.18 -24.14 -16.61
CA ASN A 207 -3.14 -24.44 -17.58
C ASN A 207 -2.49 -25.81 -17.33
N ILE A 208 -2.13 -26.13 -16.08
CA ILE A 208 -1.57 -27.42 -15.70
C ILE A 208 -2.59 -28.53 -15.97
N SER A 209 -3.84 -28.34 -15.55
CA SER A 209 -4.91 -29.32 -15.77
C SER A 209 -5.18 -29.58 -17.24
N LEU A 210 -5.10 -28.53 -18.07
CA LEU A 210 -5.24 -28.67 -19.52
C LEU A 210 -4.09 -29.47 -20.12
N VAL A 211 -2.83 -29.20 -19.72
CA VAL A 211 -1.67 -29.98 -20.16
C VAL A 211 -1.83 -31.45 -19.76
N ASP A 212 -2.13 -31.74 -18.49
CA ASP A 212 -2.33 -33.10 -17.99
C ASP A 212 -3.43 -33.83 -18.76
N LEU A 213 -4.57 -33.17 -18.99
CA LEU A 213 -5.65 -33.77 -19.76
C LEU A 213 -5.19 -34.13 -21.18
N MET A 214 -4.45 -33.23 -21.83
CA MET A 214 -3.98 -33.42 -23.21
C MET A 214 -2.86 -34.47 -23.31
N THR A 215 -1.95 -34.52 -22.34
CA THR A 215 -0.82 -35.46 -22.31
C THR A 215 -1.27 -36.88 -21.94
N VAL A 216 -2.33 -37.03 -21.15
CA VAL A 216 -2.93 -38.33 -20.83
C VAL A 216 -3.78 -38.87 -22.00
N PHE A 217 -4.66 -38.04 -22.57
CA PHE A 217 -5.55 -38.51 -23.63
C PHE A 217 -4.88 -38.59 -25.00
N GLY A 218 -3.93 -37.71 -25.31
CA GLY A 218 -3.24 -37.67 -26.60
C GLY A 218 -2.65 -39.04 -27.01
N PRO A 219 -1.78 -39.66 -26.21
CA PRO A 219 -1.22 -40.99 -26.47
C PRO A 219 -2.29 -42.08 -26.54
N THR A 220 -3.25 -42.08 -25.61
CA THR A 220 -4.35 -43.06 -25.58
C THR A 220 -5.14 -43.05 -26.89
N LEU A 221 -5.49 -41.87 -27.40
CA LEU A 221 -6.19 -41.73 -28.67
C LEU A 221 -5.34 -42.23 -29.84
N MET A 222 -4.02 -41.97 -29.84
CA MET A 222 -3.11 -42.45 -30.88
C MET A 222 -2.94 -43.97 -30.87
N ILE A 223 -3.00 -44.62 -29.70
CA ILE A 223 -2.97 -46.09 -29.58
C ILE A 223 -4.24 -46.72 -30.16
N ILE A 224 -5.40 -46.10 -29.96
CA ILE A 224 -6.69 -46.64 -30.41
C ILE A 224 -6.91 -46.37 -31.91
N MET A 225 -6.37 -45.26 -32.44
CA MET A 225 -6.61 -44.78 -33.80
C MET A 225 -6.41 -45.81 -34.92
N PRO A 226 -5.37 -46.67 -34.94
CA PRO A 226 -5.21 -47.69 -35.97
C PRO A 226 -6.37 -48.69 -36.04
N PHE A 227 -7.11 -48.87 -34.94
CA PHE A 227 -8.26 -49.77 -34.85
C PHE A 227 -9.58 -49.12 -35.27
N ALA A 228 -9.59 -47.83 -35.64
CA ALA A 228 -10.79 -47.09 -36.00
C ALA A 228 -11.52 -47.63 -37.24
N GLY A 229 -10.85 -48.45 -38.07
CA GLY A 229 -11.47 -49.17 -39.18
C GLY A 229 -12.37 -50.33 -38.75
N THR A 230 -12.26 -50.79 -37.50
CA THR A 230 -13.10 -51.86 -36.93
C THR A 230 -14.26 -51.26 -36.13
N LEU A 231 -15.42 -51.92 -36.14
CA LEU A 231 -16.60 -51.45 -35.40
C LEU A 231 -16.34 -51.33 -33.87
N PRO A 232 -15.68 -52.31 -33.22
CA PRO A 232 -15.31 -52.18 -31.81
C PRO A 232 -14.27 -51.08 -31.56
N GLY A 233 -13.22 -50.98 -32.39
CA GLY A 233 -12.18 -49.97 -32.22
C GLY A 233 -12.70 -48.54 -32.41
N ARG A 234 -13.63 -48.34 -33.35
CA ARG A 234 -14.32 -47.06 -33.53
C ARG A 234 -15.19 -46.69 -32.33
N ALA A 235 -15.92 -47.65 -31.76
CA ALA A 235 -16.73 -47.41 -30.57
C ALA A 235 -15.86 -46.98 -29.37
N VAL A 236 -14.72 -47.65 -29.17
CA VAL A 236 -13.75 -47.30 -28.12
C VAL A 236 -13.14 -45.92 -28.35
N LEU A 237 -12.77 -45.59 -29.61
CA LEU A 237 -12.23 -44.26 -29.95
C LEU A 237 -13.24 -43.15 -29.66
N VAL A 238 -14.49 -43.33 -30.09
CA VAL A 238 -15.58 -42.37 -29.84
C VAL A 238 -15.81 -42.20 -28.33
N ALA A 239 -15.86 -43.30 -27.57
CA ALA A 239 -16.02 -43.24 -26.11
C ALA A 239 -14.86 -42.49 -25.42
N ALA A 240 -13.62 -42.76 -25.82
CA ALA A 240 -12.44 -42.07 -25.30
C ALA A 240 -12.48 -40.56 -25.61
N CYS A 241 -12.86 -40.20 -26.83
CA CYS A 241 -13.03 -38.80 -27.22
C CYS A 241 -14.18 -38.11 -26.45
N PHE A 242 -15.31 -38.78 -26.22
CA PHE A 242 -16.39 -38.22 -25.40
C PHE A 242 -15.98 -38.03 -23.94
N ALA A 243 -15.24 -38.98 -23.37
CA ALA A 243 -14.69 -38.83 -22.03
C ALA A 243 -13.76 -37.61 -21.95
N PHE A 244 -12.83 -37.48 -22.91
CA PHE A 244 -11.96 -36.32 -23.04
C PHE A 244 -12.75 -35.01 -23.10
N LEU A 245 -13.75 -34.91 -24.00
CA LEU A 245 -14.56 -33.69 -24.16
C LEU A 245 -15.36 -33.35 -22.90
N LYS A 246 -15.85 -34.36 -22.17
CA LYS A 246 -16.54 -34.15 -20.89
C LYS A 246 -15.60 -33.54 -19.84
N PHE A 247 -14.37 -34.05 -19.73
CA PHE A 247 -13.37 -33.49 -18.81
C PHE A 247 -12.94 -32.09 -19.23
N LEU A 248 -12.68 -31.88 -20.53
CA LEU A 248 -12.33 -30.58 -21.07
C LEU A 248 -13.42 -29.53 -20.79
N TRP A 249 -14.68 -29.89 -21.01
CA TRP A 249 -15.81 -29.02 -20.70
C TRP A 249 -15.93 -28.69 -19.20
N GLY A 250 -15.61 -29.66 -18.34
CA GLY A 250 -15.51 -29.44 -16.89
C GLY A 250 -14.47 -28.37 -16.55
N LEU A 251 -13.27 -28.47 -17.10
CA LEU A 251 -12.20 -27.49 -16.89
C LEU A 251 -12.59 -26.10 -17.39
N ILE A 252 -13.17 -26.00 -18.60
CA ILE A 252 -13.63 -24.72 -19.16
C ILE A 252 -14.69 -24.09 -18.24
N LYS A 253 -15.66 -24.88 -17.76
CA LYS A 253 -16.70 -24.39 -16.85
C LYS A 253 -16.14 -23.89 -15.54
N GLU A 254 -15.17 -24.61 -14.96
CA GLU A 254 -14.50 -24.21 -13.74
C GLU A 254 -13.80 -22.86 -13.92
N LEU A 255 -13.01 -22.70 -14.98
CA LEU A 255 -12.33 -21.44 -15.30
C LEU A 255 -13.34 -20.29 -15.48
N ILE A 256 -14.42 -20.50 -16.25
CA ILE A 256 -15.47 -19.48 -16.44
C ILE A 256 -16.11 -19.09 -15.11
N SER A 257 -16.36 -20.06 -14.21
CA SER A 257 -16.92 -19.79 -12.89
C SER A 257 -15.99 -18.94 -12.03
N LYS A 258 -14.68 -19.25 -12.04
CA LYS A 258 -13.66 -18.49 -11.34
C LYS A 258 -13.55 -17.06 -11.88
N MET A 259 -13.52 -16.90 -13.21
CA MET A 259 -13.52 -15.60 -13.87
C MET A 259 -14.74 -14.75 -13.51
N LYS A 260 -15.94 -15.32 -13.50
CA LYS A 260 -17.17 -14.61 -13.10
C LYS A 260 -17.13 -14.16 -11.64
N ALA A 261 -16.61 -15.00 -10.75
CA ALA A 261 -16.46 -14.64 -9.34
C ALA A 261 -15.47 -13.47 -9.17
N LEU A 262 -14.39 -13.45 -9.94
CA LEU A 262 -13.39 -12.37 -9.93
C LEU A 262 -13.93 -11.08 -10.56
N ASP A 263 -14.67 -11.16 -11.66
CA ASP A 263 -15.34 -10.00 -12.27
C ASP A 263 -16.28 -9.31 -11.28
N GLY A 264 -17.07 -10.09 -10.52
CA GLY A 264 -17.91 -9.54 -9.45
C GLY A 264 -17.11 -8.81 -8.36
N LYS A 265 -15.93 -9.33 -7.97
CA LYS A 265 -15.04 -8.65 -7.01
C LYS A 265 -14.47 -7.36 -7.60
N LEU A 266 -14.05 -7.37 -8.86
CA LEU A 266 -13.52 -6.19 -9.54
C LEU A 266 -14.59 -5.10 -9.69
N GLN A 267 -15.83 -5.45 -10.01
CA GLN A 267 -16.94 -4.50 -10.06
C GLN A 267 -17.20 -3.86 -8.68
N ALA A 268 -17.17 -4.65 -7.61
CA ALA A 268 -17.31 -4.12 -6.25
C ALA A 268 -16.16 -3.16 -5.89
N LEU A 269 -14.93 -3.50 -6.25
CA LEU A 269 -13.76 -2.65 -6.05
C LEU A 269 -13.84 -1.35 -6.85
N ASN A 270 -14.27 -1.43 -8.11
CA ASN A 270 -14.48 -0.27 -8.96
C ASN A 270 -15.55 0.67 -8.38
N HIS A 271 -16.63 0.12 -7.79
CA HIS A 271 -17.63 0.93 -7.10
C HIS A 271 -17.03 1.68 -5.90
N LYS A 272 -16.29 1.00 -5.02
CA LYS A 272 -15.59 1.64 -3.89
C LYS A 272 -14.64 2.74 -4.35
N MET A 273 -13.89 2.51 -5.44
CA MET A 273 -13.00 3.52 -6.01
C MET A 273 -13.76 4.77 -6.50
N ASN A 274 -14.89 4.57 -7.19
CA ASN A 274 -15.72 5.67 -7.66
C ASN A 274 -16.34 6.46 -6.50
N GLU A 275 -16.76 5.78 -5.43
CA GLU A 275 -17.23 6.43 -4.20
C GLU A 275 -16.14 7.28 -3.55
N LEU A 276 -14.92 6.73 -3.43
CA LEU A 276 -13.77 7.49 -2.91
C LEU A 276 -13.42 8.68 -3.79
N GLN A 277 -13.43 8.52 -5.11
CA GLN A 277 -13.20 9.65 -6.03
C GLN A 277 -14.26 10.75 -5.81
N GLY A 278 -15.51 10.36 -5.59
CA GLY A 278 -16.57 11.28 -5.18
C GLY A 278 -16.24 12.01 -3.86
N LEU A 279 -15.75 11.29 -2.86
CA LEU A 279 -15.36 11.86 -1.57
C LEU A 279 -14.17 12.82 -1.67
N PHE A 280 -13.15 12.50 -2.47
CA PHE A 280 -12.04 13.41 -2.76
C PHE A 280 -12.53 14.71 -3.41
N ASN A 281 -13.43 14.61 -4.39
CA ASN A 281 -14.03 15.79 -5.04
C ASN A 281 -14.89 16.63 -4.08
N VAL A 282 -15.56 16.00 -3.11
CA VAL A 282 -16.33 16.71 -2.08
C VAL A 282 -15.39 17.36 -1.05
N GLY A 283 -14.27 16.71 -0.70
CA GLY A 283 -13.24 17.26 0.18
C GLY A 283 -12.62 18.55 -0.38
N ASP A 284 -12.31 18.56 -1.68
CA ASP A 284 -11.86 19.76 -2.41
C ASP A 284 -12.85 20.93 -2.29
N ASN A 285 -14.15 20.63 -2.40
CA ASN A 285 -15.22 21.63 -2.28
C ASN A 285 -15.45 22.09 -0.84
N LYS A 286 -15.28 21.20 0.16
CA LYS A 286 -15.48 21.50 1.59
C LYS A 286 -14.37 22.38 2.17
N LEU A 287 -13.13 22.19 1.73
CA LEU A 287 -12.00 23.00 2.18
C LEU A 287 -11.91 24.36 1.47
N HIS A 288 -12.75 24.62 0.46
CA HIS A 288 -12.63 25.80 -0.39
C HIS A 288 -11.20 25.98 -0.96
N LEU A 289 -10.45 24.88 -1.21
CA LEU A 289 -9.08 24.95 -1.77
C LEU A 289 -9.08 25.54 -3.19
N LYS A 290 -10.23 25.56 -3.85
CA LYS A 290 -10.52 26.51 -4.92
C LYS A 290 -11.48 27.57 -4.37
N PRO A 291 -11.08 28.84 -4.29
CA PRO A 291 -11.99 29.87 -3.81
C PRO A 291 -13.14 30.03 -4.80
N VAL A 292 -14.37 29.85 -4.34
CA VAL A 292 -15.55 30.29 -5.07
C VAL A 292 -15.63 31.80 -4.86
N GLY A 293 -15.02 32.55 -5.78
CA GLY A 293 -14.83 33.99 -5.66
C GLY A 293 -13.48 34.34 -5.05
N SER A 294 -12.49 34.63 -5.89
CA SER A 294 -11.16 35.11 -5.52
C SER A 294 -11.25 36.52 -4.91
N ASP A 295 -11.42 36.63 -3.59
CA ASP A 295 -11.00 37.82 -2.86
C ASP A 295 -9.59 37.56 -2.32
N VAL A 296 -8.63 38.20 -2.97
CA VAL A 296 -7.17 38.08 -2.76
C VAL A 296 -6.76 38.51 -1.35
N ASN A 297 -7.66 39.12 -0.57
CA ASN A 297 -7.36 39.70 0.73
C ASN A 297 -7.49 38.73 1.92
N PHE A 298 -8.02 37.52 1.75
CA PHE A 298 -8.16 36.55 2.86
C PHE A 298 -6.92 35.65 3.08
N TRP A 299 -5.94 35.71 2.19
CA TRP A 299 -4.69 34.94 2.27
C TRP A 299 -3.49 35.86 2.40
N VAL A 300 -3.47 36.70 3.44
CA VAL A 300 -2.25 37.43 3.81
C VAL A 300 -1.56 36.65 4.92
N PRO A 301 -0.38 36.05 4.69
CA PRO A 301 0.42 35.51 5.79
C PRO A 301 0.75 36.65 6.75
N LEU A 302 0.58 36.42 8.05
CA LEU A 302 1.05 37.35 9.09
C LEU A 302 2.57 37.53 8.90
N SER A 303 2.97 38.64 8.29
CA SER A 303 4.37 39.02 8.22
C SER A 303 4.87 39.31 9.63
N LYS A 304 6.13 38.96 9.91
CA LYS A 304 6.82 39.10 11.21
C LYS A 304 6.95 40.55 11.72
N GLU A 305 6.32 41.54 11.09
CA GLU A 305 6.47 42.96 11.40
C GLU A 305 5.34 43.55 12.25
N THR A 306 4.33 42.76 12.64
CA THR A 306 3.25 43.19 13.55
C THR A 306 3.36 42.60 14.96
N GLN A 307 4.56 42.64 15.54
CA GLN A 307 4.77 42.55 17.00
C GLN A 307 5.44 43.83 17.51
#